data_AF-A0A9R1UUD5-F1
#
_entry.id   AF-A0A9R1UUD5-F1
#
_cell.length_a   1.000
_cell.length_b   1.000
_cell.length_c   1.000
_cell.angle_alpha   90.00
_cell.angle_beta   90.00
_cell.angle_gamma   90.00
#
_symmetry.space_group_name_H-M   'P 1'
#
loop_
_entity.id
_entity.type
_entity.pdbx_description
1 polymer ?
#
loop_
_entity_poly.entity_id
_entity_poly.type
_entity_poly.pdbx_seq_one_letter_code
_entity_poly.pdbx_strand_id
1 'polypeptide(L)'
;MGQPPPMISNSPPVSFSIPLMAPPRILLTGDPLGHLNQLFKRVSSVNKSTGPFDAVLCVGQFFPESSEHLEELTEYVEGRKNIPLPTYFIGDYGAGAAKVLSAAAKESGNQGFKMDGLKIRDNLYWLKGSGKFTLHGLSVAYLSGRRSPSGLIYGTYTQDDIDALRALAEEPGIIDIFLTYPSYLFHSILFLIVTWVMSLYHKVSFP
;
A
#
# COMPACT_ATOMS: atom_id res chain seq x y z
N MET A 1 48.34 57.33 3.04
CA MET A 1 47.07 56.97 3.68
C MET A 1 46.53 55.75 2.97
N GLY A 2 46.74 54.55 3.52
CA GLY A 2 46.19 53.30 2.99
C GLY A 2 45.03 52.86 3.87
N GLN A 3 43.84 52.66 3.31
CA GLN A 3 42.70 52.10 4.03
C GLN A 3 43.01 50.65 4.46
N PRO A 4 42.57 50.22 5.66
CA PRO A 4 42.63 48.82 6.03
C PRO A 4 41.63 47.99 5.19
N PRO A 5 41.94 46.71 4.91
CA PRO A 5 41.06 45.84 4.15
C PRO A 5 39.76 45.53 4.92
N PRO A 6 38.64 45.28 4.22
CA PRO A 6 37.37 44.99 4.88
C PRO A 6 37.40 43.63 5.59
N MET A 7 36.91 43.60 6.83
CA MET A 7 36.70 42.38 7.60
C MET A 7 35.63 41.51 6.93
N ILE A 8 36.00 40.28 6.57
CA ILE A 8 35.07 39.27 6.06
C ILE A 8 34.22 38.79 7.24
N SER A 9 32.93 39.10 7.22
CA SER A 9 31.93 38.60 8.15
C SER A 9 31.73 37.10 7.91
N ASN A 10 32.31 36.25 8.76
CA ASN A 10 32.01 34.82 8.80
C ASN A 10 30.62 34.61 9.41
N SER A 11 29.58 34.59 8.58
CA SER A 11 28.30 33.99 8.99
C SER A 11 28.47 32.47 9.08
N PRO A 12 27.96 31.81 10.14
CA PRO A 12 28.00 30.36 10.23
C PRO A 12 27.17 29.74 9.09
N PRO A 13 27.54 28.56 8.59
CA PRO A 13 26.76 27.87 7.58
C PRO A 13 25.35 27.62 8.14
N VAL A 14 24.33 28.01 7.38
CA VAL A 14 22.94 27.67 7.67
C VAL A 14 22.86 26.15 7.61
N SER A 15 22.85 25.51 8.77
CA SER A 15 22.62 24.07 8.87
C SER A 15 21.17 23.82 8.46
N PHE A 16 20.97 23.35 7.23
CA PHE A 16 19.73 22.70 6.85
C PHE A 16 19.64 21.40 7.64
N SER A 17 19.12 21.47 8.86
CA SER A 17 18.67 20.31 9.59
C SER A 17 17.52 19.71 8.80
N ILE A 18 17.82 18.69 7.98
CA ILE A 18 16.80 17.81 7.42
C ILE A 18 16.04 17.28 8.64
N PRO A 19 14.73 17.55 8.80
CA PRO A 19 14.00 16.99 9.91
C PRO A 19 14.10 15.47 9.78
N LEU A 20 14.71 14.83 10.76
CA LEU A 20 14.75 13.37 10.85
C LEU A 20 13.30 12.91 10.90
N MET A 21 12.75 12.46 9.76
CA MET A 21 11.41 11.91 9.70
C MET A 21 11.37 10.74 10.69
N ALA A 22 10.41 10.78 11.63
CA ALA A 22 10.21 9.67 12.53
C ALA A 22 9.97 8.39 11.71
N PRO A 23 10.45 7.21 12.16
CA PRO A 23 10.24 5.98 11.44
C PRO A 23 8.74 5.75 11.15
N PRO A 24 8.36 5.37 9.92
CA PRO A 24 6.97 5.20 9.53
C PRO A 24 6.30 4.10 10.35
N ARG A 25 5.07 4.36 10.79
CA ARG A 25 4.28 3.46 11.63
C ARG A 25 3.05 3.01 10.84
N ILE A 26 3.11 1.78 10.34
CA ILE A 26 2.09 1.19 9.47
C ILE A 26 1.30 0.11 10.21
N LEU A 27 -0.03 0.15 10.14
CA LEU A 27 -0.89 -0.93 10.62
C LEU A 27 -1.16 -1.95 9.52
N LEU A 28 -1.04 -3.24 9.84
CA LEU A 28 -1.42 -4.32 8.93
C LEU A 28 -2.74 -4.95 9.40
N THR A 29 -3.66 -5.18 8.48
CA THR A 29 -4.95 -5.84 8.76
C THR A 29 -5.19 -7.01 7.82
N GLY A 30 -5.68 -8.12 8.38
CA GLY A 30 -6.13 -9.31 7.63
C GLY A 30 -7.50 -9.08 7.01
N ASP A 31 -8.36 -10.10 7.01
CA ASP A 31 -9.67 -10.12 6.36
C ASP A 31 -10.74 -9.31 7.13
N PRO A 32 -11.23 -8.18 6.58
CA PRO A 32 -12.39 -7.52 7.16
C PRO A 32 -13.70 -8.17 6.73
N LEU A 33 -13.75 -8.84 5.56
CA LEU A 33 -14.97 -9.47 5.01
C LEU A 33 -16.18 -8.51 4.98
N GLY A 34 -15.94 -7.22 4.73
CA GLY A 34 -16.96 -6.18 4.76
C GLY A 34 -17.31 -5.62 6.16
N HIS A 35 -16.76 -6.15 7.26
CA HIS A 35 -16.94 -5.62 8.63
C HIS A 35 -16.09 -4.34 8.88
N LEU A 36 -16.26 -3.32 8.05
CA LEU A 36 -15.51 -2.07 8.06
C LEU A 36 -15.69 -1.23 9.33
N ASN A 37 -16.86 -1.25 9.96
CA ASN A 37 -17.15 -0.64 11.26
C ASN A 37 -16.24 -1.24 12.33
N GLN A 38 -16.11 -2.57 12.36
CA GLN A 38 -15.24 -3.25 13.30
C GLN A 38 -13.76 -2.94 13.02
N LEU A 39 -13.37 -2.99 11.74
CA LEU A 39 -12.04 -2.63 11.28
C LEU A 39 -11.65 -1.22 11.73
N PHE A 40 -12.42 -0.21 11.34
CA PHE A 40 -12.07 1.20 11.58
C PHE A 40 -12.26 1.62 13.04
N LYS A 41 -13.17 0.99 13.79
CA LYS A 41 -13.23 1.13 15.26
C LYS A 41 -11.95 0.62 15.91
N ARG A 42 -11.43 -0.54 15.48
CA ARG A 42 -10.17 -1.09 15.99
C ARG A 42 -8.98 -0.24 15.60
N VAL A 43 -8.90 0.19 14.34
CA VAL A 43 -7.85 1.11 13.85
C VAL A 43 -7.85 2.39 14.68
N SER A 44 -9.00 3.00 14.91
CA SER A 44 -9.12 4.22 15.73
C SER A 44 -8.66 3.99 17.16
N SER A 45 -9.06 2.86 17.76
CA SER A 45 -8.68 2.52 19.14
C SER A 45 -7.17 2.29 19.27
N VAL A 46 -6.57 1.55 18.33
CA VAL A 46 -5.13 1.27 18.33
C VAL A 46 -4.33 2.53 18.05
N ASN A 47 -4.78 3.36 17.10
CA ASN A 47 -4.13 4.63 16.79
C ASN A 47 -4.15 5.58 18.00
N LYS A 48 -5.26 5.62 18.75
CA LYS A 48 -5.35 6.41 19.97
C LYS A 48 -4.46 5.89 21.10
N SER A 49 -4.34 4.58 21.28
CA SER A 49 -3.61 4.00 22.41
C SER A 49 -2.11 3.85 22.18
N THR A 50 -1.70 3.62 20.93
CA THR A 50 -0.32 3.28 20.59
C THR A 50 0.27 4.09 19.44
N GLY A 51 -0.54 4.93 18.77
CA GLY A 51 -0.10 5.72 17.62
C GLY A 51 0.78 6.93 17.97
N PRO A 52 0.91 7.91 17.06
CA PRO A 52 0.22 8.00 15.78
C PRO A 52 0.73 6.97 14.77
N PHE A 53 -0.17 6.41 13.96
CA PHE A 53 0.15 5.61 12.77
C PHE A 53 -0.08 6.44 11.51
N ASP A 54 0.70 6.18 10.48
CA ASP A 54 0.69 6.92 9.22
C ASP A 54 -0.32 6.35 8.21
N ALA A 55 -0.43 5.01 8.14
CA ALA A 55 -1.32 4.34 7.21
C ALA A 55 -1.74 2.94 7.69
N VAL A 56 -2.74 2.38 7.01
CA VAL A 56 -3.22 0.99 7.15
C VAL A 56 -3.04 0.26 5.82
N LEU A 57 -2.44 -0.93 5.86
CA LEU A 57 -2.40 -1.87 4.74
C LEU A 57 -3.30 -3.07 5.05
N CYS A 58 -4.40 -3.20 4.31
CA CYS A 58 -5.32 -4.32 4.42
C CYS A 58 -4.97 -5.39 3.39
N VAL A 59 -4.34 -6.46 3.86
CA VAL A 59 -3.89 -7.58 3.04
C VAL A 59 -4.97 -8.62 2.78
N GLY A 60 -6.05 -8.61 3.57
CA GLY A 60 -7.17 -9.55 3.47
C GLY A 60 -8.30 -9.12 2.51
N GLN A 61 -9.23 -10.04 2.27
CA GLN A 61 -10.49 -9.82 1.55
C GLN A 61 -11.26 -8.65 2.15
N PHE A 62 -11.23 -7.50 1.47
CA PHE A 62 -11.80 -6.25 1.95
C PHE A 62 -13.33 -6.22 1.82
N PHE A 63 -13.87 -6.76 0.72
CA PHE A 63 -15.29 -6.78 0.42
C PHE A 63 -16.00 -7.98 1.06
N PRO A 64 -17.30 -7.86 1.38
CA PRO A 64 -18.06 -8.97 1.94
C PRO A 64 -18.21 -10.14 0.96
N GLU A 65 -18.47 -11.33 1.47
CA GLU A 65 -18.79 -12.50 0.64
C GLU A 65 -20.22 -12.45 0.07
N SER A 66 -21.14 -11.85 0.83
CA SER A 66 -22.57 -11.76 0.50
C SER A 66 -23.09 -10.32 0.62
N SER A 67 -24.38 -10.12 0.37
CA SER A 67 -25.02 -8.80 0.49
C SER A 67 -25.16 -8.30 1.94
N GLU A 68 -24.90 -9.12 2.95
CA GLU A 68 -25.18 -8.81 4.37
C GLU A 68 -24.45 -7.55 4.89
N HIS A 69 -23.21 -7.30 4.44
CA HIS A 69 -22.43 -6.11 4.84
C HIS A 69 -22.23 -5.11 3.69
N LEU A 70 -23.03 -5.21 2.63
CA LEU A 70 -22.90 -4.32 1.48
C LEU A 70 -23.32 -2.88 1.81
N GLU A 71 -24.32 -2.72 2.68
CA GLU A 71 -24.77 -1.39 3.16
C GLU A 71 -23.63 -0.68 3.88
N GLU A 72 -22.96 -1.38 4.81
CA GLU A 72 -21.82 -0.85 5.56
C GLU A 72 -20.68 -0.40 4.64
N LEU A 73 -20.29 -1.23 3.66
CA LEU A 73 -19.34 -0.84 2.62
C LEU A 73 -19.78 0.44 1.89
N THR A 74 -21.06 0.51 1.52
CA THR A 74 -21.64 1.63 0.77
C THR A 74 -21.58 2.92 1.59
N GLU A 75 -21.82 2.89 2.90
CA GLU A 75 -21.69 4.06 3.78
C GLU A 75 -20.26 4.64 3.79
N TYR A 76 -19.24 3.80 3.74
CA TYR A 76 -17.85 4.26 3.67
C TYR A 76 -17.50 4.80 2.27
N VAL A 77 -17.88 4.10 1.20
CA VAL A 77 -17.62 4.51 -0.19
C VAL A 77 -18.30 5.85 -0.51
N GLU A 78 -19.53 6.03 -0.05
CA GLU A 78 -20.31 7.27 -0.24
C GLU A 78 -19.93 8.38 0.75
N GLY A 79 -19.02 8.11 1.70
CA GLY A 79 -18.52 9.11 2.64
C GLY A 79 -19.48 9.47 3.78
N ARG A 80 -20.51 8.66 4.04
CA ARG A 80 -21.35 8.78 5.25
C ARG A 80 -20.58 8.42 6.51
N LYS A 81 -19.56 7.56 6.40
CA LYS A 81 -18.64 7.20 7.48
C LYS A 81 -17.20 7.60 7.15
N ASN A 82 -16.48 8.03 8.18
CA ASN A 82 -15.10 8.48 8.05
C ASN A 82 -14.11 7.33 8.25
N ILE A 83 -13.03 7.38 7.48
CA ILE A 83 -11.91 6.44 7.58
C ILE A 83 -10.77 7.13 8.35
N PRO A 84 -10.36 6.60 9.51
CA PRO A 84 -9.52 7.30 10.47
C PRO A 84 -8.07 7.53 9.99
N LEU A 85 -7.58 6.70 9.07
CA LEU A 85 -6.22 6.75 8.53
C LEU A 85 -6.23 6.35 7.04
N PRO A 86 -5.30 6.86 6.21
CA PRO A 86 -5.11 6.37 4.85
C PRO A 86 -5.02 4.84 4.81
N THR A 87 -5.96 4.20 4.13
CA THR A 87 -6.12 2.74 4.09
C THR A 87 -5.95 2.25 2.66
N TYR A 88 -4.98 1.35 2.45
CA TYR A 88 -4.69 0.71 1.17
C TYR A 88 -5.08 -0.76 1.24
N PHE A 89 -5.73 -1.31 0.22
CA PHE A 89 -6.13 -2.73 0.23
C PHE A 89 -5.85 -3.45 -1.09
N ILE A 90 -5.65 -4.77 -0.98
CA ILE A 90 -5.40 -5.71 -2.10
C ILE A 90 -6.45 -6.84 -2.21
N GLY A 91 -7.39 -6.94 -1.25
CA GLY A 91 -8.47 -7.92 -1.28
C GLY A 91 -9.67 -7.44 -2.09
N ASP A 92 -9.51 -7.36 -3.41
CA ASP A 92 -10.39 -6.66 -4.35
C ASP A 92 -11.51 -7.53 -4.99
N TYR A 93 -11.95 -8.56 -4.26
CA TYR A 93 -13.00 -9.50 -4.65
C TYR A 93 -14.06 -9.63 -3.55
N GLY A 94 -15.27 -10.03 -3.93
CA GLY A 94 -16.42 -10.16 -3.03
C GLY A 94 -17.67 -9.48 -3.60
N ALA A 95 -18.76 -9.55 -2.86
CA ALA A 95 -20.00 -8.87 -3.19
C ALA A 95 -19.78 -7.34 -3.24
N GLY A 96 -20.26 -6.71 -4.32
CA GLY A 96 -20.12 -5.26 -4.54
C GLY A 96 -18.76 -4.81 -5.08
N ALA A 97 -17.72 -5.64 -5.04
CA ALA A 97 -16.37 -5.27 -5.50
C ALA A 97 -16.38 -4.76 -6.95
N ALA A 98 -16.92 -5.53 -7.89
CA ALA A 98 -16.97 -5.13 -9.30
C ALA A 98 -17.66 -3.76 -9.52
N LYS A 99 -18.73 -3.45 -8.76
CA LYS A 99 -19.43 -2.17 -8.85
C LYS A 99 -18.56 -1.01 -8.34
N VAL A 100 -18.00 -1.16 -7.15
CA VAL A 100 -17.18 -0.10 -6.51
C VAL A 100 -15.88 0.13 -7.28
N LEU A 101 -15.18 -0.94 -7.64
CA LEU A 101 -13.87 -0.87 -8.29
C LEU A 101 -13.96 -0.38 -9.73
N SER A 102 -15.03 -0.71 -10.46
CA SER A 102 -15.25 -0.17 -11.80
C SER A 102 -15.62 1.30 -11.82
N ALA A 103 -16.31 1.79 -10.79
CA ALA A 103 -16.54 3.22 -10.62
C ALA A 103 -15.22 3.96 -10.33
N ALA A 104 -14.43 3.45 -9.39
CA ALA A 104 -13.12 4.03 -9.06
C ALA A 104 -12.15 4.05 -10.26
N ALA A 105 -12.09 2.97 -11.05
CA ALA A 105 -11.25 2.89 -12.23
C ALA A 105 -11.63 3.88 -13.35
N LYS A 106 -12.86 4.41 -13.36
CA LYS A 106 -13.35 5.39 -14.34
C LYS A 106 -13.23 6.84 -13.86
N GLU A 107 -12.87 7.06 -12.60
CA GLU A 107 -12.69 8.40 -12.07
C GLU A 107 -11.50 9.09 -12.74
N SER A 108 -11.64 10.38 -13.06
CA SER A 108 -10.63 11.15 -13.78
C SER A 108 -9.27 11.18 -13.04
N GLY A 109 -9.29 11.28 -11.71
CA GLY A 109 -8.10 11.26 -10.86
C GLY A 109 -7.38 9.90 -10.77
N ASN A 110 -8.01 8.85 -11.29
CA ASN A 110 -7.49 7.49 -11.33
C ASN A 110 -7.12 7.04 -12.75
N GLN A 111 -7.27 7.90 -13.75
CA GLN A 111 -6.83 7.60 -15.11
C GLN A 111 -5.30 7.59 -15.20
N GLY A 112 -4.79 6.78 -16.14
CA GLY A 112 -3.36 6.60 -16.37
C GLY A 112 -2.75 5.45 -15.58
N PHE A 113 -1.43 5.39 -15.58
CA PHE A 113 -0.66 4.33 -14.93
C PHE A 113 -0.34 4.74 -13.49
N LYS A 114 -1.07 4.17 -12.53
CA LYS A 114 -0.94 4.47 -11.09
C LYS A 114 -0.64 3.21 -10.30
N MET A 115 0.47 3.24 -9.58
CA MET A 115 0.93 2.14 -8.70
C MET A 115 0.78 2.51 -7.22
N ASP A 116 0.51 3.78 -6.90
CA ASP A 116 0.29 4.30 -5.55
C ASP A 116 -1.16 4.13 -5.07
N GLY A 117 -1.96 3.39 -5.84
CA GLY A 117 -3.36 3.09 -5.55
C GLY A 117 -4.36 4.01 -6.23
N LEU A 118 -5.49 3.44 -6.59
CA LEU A 118 -6.65 4.15 -7.13
C LEU A 118 -7.49 4.63 -5.96
N LYS A 119 -7.75 5.94 -5.90
CA LYS A 119 -8.56 6.52 -4.83
C LYS A 119 -10.02 6.09 -5.01
N ILE A 120 -10.60 5.45 -4.01
CA ILE A 120 -12.06 5.17 -3.98
C ILE A 120 -12.78 6.28 -3.24
N ARG A 121 -12.18 6.73 -2.13
CA ARG A 121 -12.67 7.81 -1.27
C ARG A 121 -11.48 8.45 -0.56
N ASP A 122 -11.71 9.59 0.09
CA ASP A 122 -10.72 10.15 1.01
C ASP A 122 -10.29 9.08 2.03
N ASN A 123 -8.98 8.89 2.18
CA ASN A 123 -8.36 7.84 2.99
C ASN A 123 -8.64 6.38 2.58
N LEU A 124 -9.17 6.10 1.38
CA LEU A 124 -9.36 4.73 0.89
C LEU A 124 -8.79 4.55 -0.52
N TYR A 125 -7.82 3.65 -0.63
CA TYR A 125 -7.04 3.43 -1.84
C TYR A 125 -7.03 1.94 -2.19
N TRP A 126 -7.31 1.64 -3.45
CA TRP A 126 -7.25 0.30 -4.00
C TRP A 126 -5.94 0.09 -4.74
N LEU A 127 -5.14 -0.87 -4.28
CA LEU A 127 -3.93 -1.30 -4.98
C LEU A 127 -4.33 -2.34 -6.04
N LYS A 128 -4.52 -1.89 -7.28
CA LYS A 128 -4.98 -2.72 -8.39
C LYS A 128 -3.85 -3.53 -9.03
N GLY A 129 -4.09 -4.82 -9.30
CA GLY A 129 -3.16 -5.66 -10.06
C GLY A 129 -1.86 -5.92 -9.30
N SER A 130 -0.72 -5.67 -9.95
CA SER A 130 0.61 -5.75 -9.35
C SER A 130 1.33 -4.40 -9.40
N GLY A 131 2.22 -4.15 -8.45
CA GLY A 131 3.03 -2.93 -8.49
C GLY A 131 3.99 -2.75 -7.32
N LYS A 132 4.75 -1.66 -7.39
CA LYS A 132 5.68 -1.19 -6.36
C LYS A 132 5.53 0.32 -6.23
N PHE A 133 5.41 0.81 -5.00
CA PHE A 133 5.31 2.24 -4.70
C PHE A 133 6.02 2.57 -3.37
N THR A 134 6.22 3.86 -3.11
CA THR A 134 6.81 4.33 -1.85
C THR A 134 5.72 4.86 -0.92
N LEU A 135 5.66 4.33 0.29
CA LEU A 135 4.72 4.72 1.34
C LEU A 135 5.48 5.18 2.58
N HIS A 136 5.46 6.49 2.86
CA HIS A 136 6.19 7.09 3.99
C HIS A 136 7.69 6.69 4.06
N GLY A 137 8.33 6.57 2.90
CA GLY A 137 9.74 6.15 2.77
C GLY A 137 9.97 4.63 2.71
N LEU A 138 8.93 3.82 2.90
CA LEU A 138 8.99 2.37 2.72
C LEU A 138 8.69 1.99 1.27
N SER A 139 9.48 1.09 0.70
CA SER A 139 9.18 0.45 -0.58
C SER A 139 8.16 -0.67 -0.37
N VAL A 140 6.96 -0.50 -0.91
CA VAL A 140 5.84 -1.45 -0.80
C VAL A 140 5.58 -2.06 -2.17
N ALA A 141 5.75 -3.38 -2.27
CA ALA A 141 5.34 -4.17 -3.42
C ALA A 141 4.03 -4.89 -3.13
N TYR A 142 3.19 -5.11 -4.13
CA TYR A 142 1.91 -5.77 -3.94
C TYR A 142 1.48 -6.61 -5.14
N LEU A 143 0.66 -7.62 -4.84
CA LEU A 143 -0.11 -8.41 -5.80
C LEU A 143 -1.54 -8.56 -5.27
N SER A 144 -2.49 -7.94 -5.97
CA SER A 144 -3.91 -7.88 -5.61
C SER A 144 -4.71 -9.01 -6.23
N GLY A 145 -5.75 -9.43 -5.50
CA GLY A 145 -6.72 -10.40 -5.99
C GLY A 145 -6.29 -11.86 -5.85
N ARG A 146 -7.08 -12.74 -6.46
CA ARG A 146 -6.86 -14.20 -6.46
C ARG A 146 -6.34 -14.65 -7.82
N ARG A 147 -5.54 -15.72 -7.86
CA ARG A 147 -5.12 -16.30 -9.13
C ARG A 147 -6.36 -16.73 -9.91
N SER A 148 -6.53 -16.21 -11.13
CA SER A 148 -7.55 -16.71 -12.03
C SER A 148 -7.00 -16.84 -13.45
N PRO A 149 -7.22 -17.99 -14.12
CA PRO A 149 -6.91 -18.11 -15.54
C PRO A 149 -7.92 -17.37 -16.43
N SER A 150 -9.07 -16.93 -15.90
CA SER A 150 -10.23 -16.47 -16.69
C SER A 150 -10.36 -14.95 -16.89
N GLY A 151 -9.37 -14.15 -16.52
CA GLY A 151 -9.30 -12.73 -16.92
C GLY A 151 -10.42 -11.83 -16.41
N LEU A 152 -10.97 -12.11 -15.21
CA LEU A 152 -11.86 -11.14 -14.56
C LEU A 152 -11.11 -9.81 -14.38
N ILE A 153 -11.78 -8.70 -14.68
CA ILE A 153 -11.16 -7.36 -14.66
C ILE A 153 -10.83 -6.90 -13.23
N TYR A 154 -11.50 -7.48 -12.23
CA TYR A 154 -11.37 -7.14 -10.81
C TYR A 154 -11.27 -8.42 -9.98
N GLY A 155 -10.54 -8.36 -8.86
CA GLY A 155 -10.50 -9.47 -7.91
C GLY A 155 -9.55 -10.59 -8.31
N THR A 156 -8.84 -10.47 -9.42
CA THR A 156 -7.92 -11.50 -9.91
C THR A 156 -6.63 -10.94 -10.46
N TYR A 157 -5.55 -11.71 -10.33
CA TYR A 157 -4.28 -11.48 -11.03
C TYR A 157 -4.01 -12.58 -12.06
N THR A 158 -3.28 -12.20 -13.09
CA THR A 158 -2.88 -13.03 -14.23
C THR A 158 -1.40 -13.40 -14.16
N GLN A 159 -0.89 -14.16 -15.15
CA GLN A 159 0.54 -14.44 -15.26
C GLN A 159 1.34 -13.17 -15.57
N ASP A 160 0.77 -12.24 -16.35
CA ASP A 160 1.41 -10.98 -16.69
C ASP A 160 1.66 -10.13 -15.43
N ASP A 161 0.74 -10.14 -14.47
CA ASP A 161 0.91 -9.47 -13.17
C ASP A 161 2.06 -10.07 -12.35
N ILE A 162 2.23 -11.40 -12.41
CA ILE A 162 3.35 -12.10 -11.74
C ILE A 162 4.67 -11.73 -12.42
N ASP A 163 4.70 -11.68 -13.74
CA ASP A 163 5.92 -11.39 -14.49
C ASP A 163 6.33 -9.91 -14.35
N ALA A 164 5.36 -8.99 -14.32
CA ALA A 164 5.59 -7.58 -13.99
C ALA A 164 6.18 -7.43 -12.59
N LEU A 165 5.64 -8.16 -11.60
CA LEU A 165 6.18 -8.15 -10.25
C LEU A 165 7.60 -8.75 -10.17
N ARG A 166 7.88 -9.81 -10.96
CA ARG A 166 9.23 -10.38 -11.04
C ARG A 166 10.22 -9.37 -11.59
N ALA A 167 9.87 -8.66 -12.66
CA ALA A 167 10.70 -7.58 -13.20
C ALA A 167 10.96 -6.47 -12.16
N LEU A 168 9.94 -6.07 -11.39
CA LEU A 168 10.07 -5.08 -10.31
C LEU A 168 11.00 -5.55 -9.16
N ALA A 169 11.12 -6.86 -8.96
CA ALA A 169 12.01 -7.47 -7.97
C ALA A 169 13.46 -7.63 -8.46
N GLU A 170 13.69 -7.65 -9.78
CA GLU A 170 15.02 -7.63 -10.38
C GLU A 170 15.67 -6.25 -10.31
N GLU A 171 14.87 -5.18 -10.22
CA GLU A 171 15.39 -3.83 -10.05
C GLU A 171 16.22 -3.71 -8.76
N PRO A 172 17.42 -3.09 -8.81
CA PRO A 172 18.24 -2.88 -7.63
C PRO A 172 17.51 -1.96 -6.65
N GLY A 173 17.06 -2.53 -5.54
CA GLY A 173 16.42 -1.82 -4.45
C GLY A 173 16.12 -2.75 -3.29
N ILE A 174 15.68 -2.17 -2.18
CA ILE A 174 15.11 -2.91 -1.04
C ILE A 174 13.60 -2.77 -1.17
N ILE A 175 12.89 -3.89 -1.09
CA ILE A 175 11.45 -3.90 -0.82
C ILE A 175 11.35 -4.05 0.69
N ASP A 176 10.59 -3.18 1.35
CA ASP A 176 10.41 -3.25 2.81
C ASP A 176 9.19 -4.10 3.16
N ILE A 177 8.13 -4.02 2.35
CA ILE A 177 6.86 -4.71 2.56
C ILE A 177 6.38 -5.33 1.25
N PHE A 178 6.03 -6.62 1.28
CA PHE A 178 5.33 -7.28 0.18
C PHE A 178 3.93 -7.71 0.60
N LEU A 179 2.91 -7.24 -0.13
CA LEU A 179 1.50 -7.52 0.12
C LEU A 179 0.96 -8.55 -0.87
N THR A 180 0.42 -9.66 -0.36
CA THR A 180 -0.30 -10.65 -1.16
C THR A 180 -1.33 -11.38 -0.30
N TYR A 181 -2.46 -11.77 -0.90
CA TYR A 181 -3.49 -12.57 -0.22
C TYR A 181 -3.27 -14.07 -0.49
N PRO A 182 -3.52 -14.99 0.46
CA PRO A 182 -3.26 -16.42 0.32
C PRO A 182 -3.64 -16.97 -1.05
N SER A 183 -2.59 -17.25 -1.82
CA SER A 183 -2.67 -18.16 -2.96
C SER A 183 -2.57 -19.57 -2.41
N TYR A 184 -3.51 -20.45 -2.76
CA TYR A 184 -3.39 -21.88 -2.50
C TYR A 184 -2.19 -22.53 -3.24
N LEU A 185 -1.39 -21.77 -4.00
CA LEU A 185 -0.07 -22.14 -4.50
C LEU A 185 1.05 -21.61 -3.59
N PHE A 186 1.22 -22.25 -2.44
CA PHE A 186 2.40 -22.04 -1.59
C PHE A 186 3.72 -22.20 -2.36
N HIS A 187 3.76 -22.98 -3.45
CA HIS A 187 5.00 -23.22 -4.22
C HIS A 187 5.52 -22.02 -5.02
N SER A 188 4.66 -21.24 -5.68
CA SER A 188 5.11 -20.15 -6.57
C SER A 188 5.50 -18.90 -5.77
N ILE A 189 4.77 -18.60 -4.70
CA ILE A 189 5.09 -17.49 -3.79
C ILE A 189 6.26 -17.85 -2.88
N LEU A 190 6.41 -19.10 -2.43
CA LEU A 190 7.61 -19.52 -1.70
C LEU A 190 8.86 -19.37 -2.56
N PHE A 191 8.81 -19.62 -3.87
CA PHE A 191 9.96 -19.35 -4.74
C PHE A 191 10.29 -17.85 -4.79
N LEU A 192 9.29 -16.96 -4.87
CA LEU A 192 9.51 -15.51 -4.78
C LEU A 192 10.07 -15.11 -3.41
N ILE A 193 9.49 -15.58 -2.31
CA ILE A 193 9.95 -15.31 -0.95
C ILE A 193 11.37 -15.87 -0.72
N VAL A 194 11.67 -17.09 -1.17
CA VAL A 194 12.99 -17.72 -1.02
C VAL A 194 14.03 -17.01 -1.89
N THR A 195 13.71 -16.71 -3.15
CA THR A 195 14.61 -15.93 -4.02
C THR A 195 14.84 -14.54 -3.44
N TRP A 196 13.80 -13.94 -2.84
CA TRP A 196 13.87 -12.63 -2.20
C TRP A 196 14.68 -12.65 -0.90
N VAL A 197 14.46 -13.62 -0.02
CA VAL A 197 15.26 -13.85 1.20
C VAL A 197 16.72 -14.12 0.83
N MET A 198 16.98 -14.92 -0.21
CA MET A 198 18.33 -15.20 -0.70
C MET A 198 18.99 -13.95 -1.29
N SER A 199 18.25 -13.12 -2.03
CA SER A 199 18.73 -11.83 -2.53
C SER A 199 19.05 -10.84 -1.40
N LEU A 200 18.21 -10.81 -0.34
CA LEU A 200 18.46 -10.04 0.87
C LEU A 200 19.72 -10.55 1.59
N TYR A 201 19.88 -11.86 1.73
CA TYR A 201 21.04 -12.49 2.37
C TYR A 201 22.34 -12.20 1.61
N HIS A 202 22.28 -12.18 0.28
CA HIS A 202 23.43 -11.90 -0.57
C HIS A 202 23.82 -10.41 -0.59
N LYS A 203 22.88 -9.50 -0.26
CA LYS A 203 23.15 -8.06 -0.09
C LYS A 203 23.62 -7.69 1.32
N VAL A 204 23.28 -8.48 2.34
CA VAL A 204 23.71 -8.25 3.75
C VAL A 204 25.03 -8.98 4.06
N SER A 205 25.38 -10.01 3.29
CA SER A 205 26.67 -10.68 3.40
C SER A 205 27.73 -9.94 2.58
N PHE A 206 28.56 -9.17 3.28
CA PHE A 206 29.81 -8.47 2.88
C PHE A 206 29.72 -7.00 2.42
N PRO A 207 30.51 -6.09 3.02
CA PRO A 207 31.53 -5.34 2.29
C PRO A 207 32.73 -6.20 1.90
#